data_AF-A0A848ZM05-F1
#
_entry.id   AF-A0A848ZM05-F1
#
_cell.length_a   1.000
_cell.length_b   1.000
_cell.length_c   1.000
_cell.angle_alpha   90.00
_cell.angle_beta   90.00
_cell.angle_gamma   90.00
#
_symmetry.space_group_name_H-M   'P 1'
#
loop_
_entity.id
_entity.type
_entity.pdbx_description
1 polymer ?
#
loop_
_entity_poly.entity_id
_entity_poly.type
_entity_poly.pdbx_seq_one_letter_code
_entity_poly.pdbx_strand_id
1 'polypeptide(L)'
;MKRESQFKALAISPVGAVGLTQIMPKTGKDLGMKNIYDPSYFGKAVSLMRQERRTKGQAEATLLGITETNKLSQAQRALELMQKSLRLGKEREKLFAKYKRELLKKRTDDRLDPSLAIEYGLTYLARQMRAQRGDMSLALASYNAGPGAVRKYKGIPPYEETVYFRNKVLQYYRDYRRKAQGSP
;
A
#
# COMPACT_ATOMS: atom_id res chain seq x y z
N MET A 1 -9.29 5.27 8.23
CA MET A 1 -9.28 6.73 7.91
C MET A 1 -8.16 7.49 8.61
N LYS A 2 -8.14 7.65 9.95
CA LYS A 2 -7.06 8.42 10.63
C LYS A 2 -5.64 8.00 10.21
N ARG A 3 -5.36 6.68 10.22
CA ARG A 3 -4.05 6.15 9.78
C ARG A 3 -3.81 6.33 8.27
N GLU A 4 -4.84 6.13 7.48
CA GLU A 4 -4.78 6.10 6.01
C GLU A 4 -4.55 7.47 5.38
N SER A 5 -5.27 8.49 5.83
CA SER A 5 -5.29 9.80 5.17
C SER A 5 -5.21 10.98 6.13
N GLN A 6 -5.18 10.74 7.45
CA GLN A 6 -5.41 11.79 8.44
C GLN A 6 -6.72 12.56 8.18
N PHE A 7 -7.76 11.87 7.71
CA PHE A 7 -9.06 12.44 7.33
C PHE A 7 -9.02 13.40 6.13
N LYS A 8 -7.96 13.38 5.32
CA LYS A 8 -7.87 14.20 4.10
C LYS A 8 -8.53 13.46 2.94
N ALA A 9 -9.69 13.94 2.48
CA ALA A 9 -10.45 13.31 1.39
C ALA A 9 -9.68 13.27 0.06
N LEU A 10 -8.81 14.26 -0.19
CA LEU A 10 -8.00 14.35 -1.40
C LEU A 10 -6.62 13.67 -1.26
N ALA A 11 -6.43 12.82 -0.26
CA ALA A 11 -5.16 12.12 -0.04
C ALA A 11 -4.87 11.12 -1.16
N ILE A 12 -3.66 11.19 -1.73
CA ILE A 12 -3.17 10.24 -2.73
C ILE A 12 -1.77 9.81 -2.30
N SER A 13 -1.59 8.50 -2.06
CA SER A 13 -0.30 7.94 -1.65
C SER A 13 0.74 7.98 -2.77
N PRO A 14 2.04 7.81 -2.46
CA PRO A 14 3.11 7.70 -3.45
C PRO A 14 2.97 6.53 -4.44
N VAL A 15 2.06 5.58 -4.16
CA VAL A 15 1.81 4.39 -4.98
C VAL A 15 0.39 4.32 -5.54
N GLY A 16 -0.37 5.41 -5.44
CA GLY A 16 -1.64 5.58 -6.15
C GLY A 16 -2.91 5.13 -5.41
N ALA A 17 -2.82 4.79 -4.13
CA ALA A 17 -3.98 4.68 -3.25
C ALA A 17 -4.65 6.04 -3.04
N VAL A 18 -5.99 6.12 -3.04
CA VAL A 18 -6.74 7.38 -3.06
C VAL A 18 -7.79 7.44 -1.95
N GLY A 19 -8.04 8.64 -1.44
CA GLY A 19 -9.20 8.94 -0.62
C GLY A 19 -9.00 8.75 0.88
N LEU A 20 -10.09 8.91 1.62
CA LEU A 20 -10.13 8.72 3.08
C LEU A 20 -9.67 7.33 3.54
N THR A 21 -9.86 6.34 2.68
CA THR A 21 -9.67 4.92 2.96
C THR A 21 -8.53 4.32 2.14
N GLN A 22 -7.81 5.14 1.36
CA GLN A 22 -6.64 4.76 0.55
C GLN A 22 -6.88 3.49 -0.27
N ILE A 23 -7.95 3.48 -1.05
CA ILE A 23 -8.30 2.36 -1.93
C ILE A 23 -7.51 2.47 -3.24
N MET A 24 -6.90 1.34 -3.64
CA MET A 24 -6.19 1.19 -4.92
C MET A 24 -7.19 1.13 -6.09
N PRO A 25 -6.82 1.56 -7.32
CA PRO A 25 -7.75 1.59 -8.45
C PRO A 25 -8.42 0.25 -8.74
N LYS A 26 -7.62 -0.82 -8.81
CA LYS A 26 -8.14 -2.19 -9.02
C LYS A 26 -9.12 -2.59 -7.93
N THR A 27 -8.79 -2.34 -6.67
CA THR A 27 -9.68 -2.65 -5.53
C THR A 27 -10.99 -1.86 -5.62
N GLY A 28 -10.95 -0.59 -6.01
CA GLY A 28 -12.16 0.22 -6.23
C GLY A 28 -13.08 -0.37 -7.31
N LYS A 29 -12.49 -0.79 -8.44
CA LYS A 29 -13.22 -1.49 -9.51
C LYS A 29 -13.81 -2.81 -9.03
N ASP A 30 -13.04 -3.62 -8.31
CA ASP A 30 -13.48 -4.89 -7.74
C ASP A 30 -14.62 -4.72 -6.70
N LEU A 31 -14.76 -3.52 -6.12
CA LEU A 31 -15.82 -3.17 -5.19
C LEU A 31 -17.06 -2.58 -5.88
N GLY A 32 -17.01 -2.30 -7.18
CA GLY A 32 -18.13 -1.76 -7.95
C GLY A 32 -18.17 -0.23 -8.07
N MET A 33 -17.10 0.48 -7.71
CA MET A 33 -17.00 1.93 -7.97
C MET A 33 -17.13 2.21 -9.47
N LYS A 34 -17.95 3.19 -9.84
CA LYS A 34 -18.30 3.48 -11.24
C LYS A 34 -17.24 4.36 -11.90
N ASN A 35 -16.76 5.38 -11.18
CA ASN A 35 -15.79 6.32 -11.71
C ASN A 35 -14.44 6.12 -11.04
N ILE A 36 -13.55 5.40 -11.72
CA ILE A 36 -12.17 5.19 -11.28
C ILE A 36 -11.21 5.67 -12.34
N TYR A 37 -10.40 6.65 -11.99
CA TYR A 37 -9.28 7.07 -12.81
C TYR A 37 -8.18 6.00 -12.75
N ASP A 38 -8.05 5.23 -13.83
CA ASP A 38 -7.07 4.16 -14.00
C ASP A 38 -6.49 4.21 -15.42
N PRO A 39 -5.56 5.14 -15.70
CA PRO A 39 -4.96 5.28 -17.02
C PRO A 39 -4.04 4.09 -17.34
N SER A 40 -3.86 3.77 -18.61
CA SER A 40 -3.06 2.61 -19.05
C SER A 40 -1.62 2.61 -18.49
N TYR A 41 -1.01 3.79 -18.33
CA TYR A 41 0.33 3.92 -17.75
C TYR A 41 0.40 3.60 -16.24
N PHE A 42 -0.74 3.56 -15.53
CA PHE A 42 -0.78 3.18 -14.11
C PHE A 42 -0.30 1.73 -13.93
N GLY A 43 -0.71 0.82 -14.82
CA GLY A 43 -0.22 -0.56 -14.85
C GLY A 43 1.30 -0.64 -15.02
N LYS A 44 1.89 0.23 -15.86
CA LYS A 44 3.35 0.34 -16.01
C LYS A 44 4.00 0.79 -14.70
N ALA A 45 3.45 1.80 -14.01
CA ALA A 45 3.97 2.27 -12.72
C ALA A 45 3.99 1.16 -11.66
N VAL A 46 2.90 0.38 -11.57
CA VAL A 46 2.81 -0.77 -10.66
C VAL A 46 3.81 -1.87 -11.03
N SER A 47 4.02 -2.14 -12.32
CA SER A 47 5.02 -3.10 -12.80
C SER A 47 6.43 -2.67 -12.41
N LEU A 48 6.80 -1.40 -12.64
CA LEU A 48 8.09 -0.83 -12.25
C LEU A 48 8.32 -0.93 -10.75
N MET A 49 7.30 -0.65 -9.92
CA MET A 49 7.37 -0.84 -8.47
C MET A 49 7.71 -2.27 -8.06
N ARG A 50 7.08 -3.26 -8.71
CA ARG A 50 7.36 -4.68 -8.42
C ARG A 50 8.76 -5.08 -8.87
N GLN A 51 9.22 -4.55 -10.01
CA GLN A 51 10.58 -4.76 -10.48
C GLN A 51 11.60 -4.14 -9.52
N GLU A 52 11.40 -2.89 -9.12
CA GLU A 52 12.22 -2.17 -8.14
C GLU A 52 12.36 -2.97 -6.84
N ARG A 53 11.24 -3.39 -6.23
CA ARG A 53 11.26 -4.21 -5.00
C ARG A 53 12.03 -5.52 -5.16
N ARG A 54 11.86 -6.21 -6.29
CA ARG A 54 12.60 -7.45 -6.58
C ARG A 54 14.09 -7.19 -6.73
N THR A 55 14.46 -6.16 -7.48
CA THR A 55 15.87 -5.79 -7.70
C THR A 55 16.54 -5.34 -6.40
N LYS A 56 15.84 -4.58 -5.55
CA LYS A 56 16.35 -4.21 -4.22
C LYS A 56 16.56 -5.44 -3.34
N GLY A 57 15.59 -6.36 -3.28
CA GLY A 57 15.74 -7.61 -2.52
C GLY A 57 16.87 -8.50 -3.04
N GLN A 58 17.12 -8.51 -4.35
CA GLN A 58 18.30 -9.18 -4.92
C GLN A 58 19.60 -8.51 -4.46
N ALA A 59 19.68 -7.17 -4.47
CA ALA A 59 20.86 -6.44 -4.02
C ALA A 59 21.16 -6.72 -2.53
N GLU A 60 20.12 -6.72 -1.69
CA GLU A 60 20.25 -7.05 -0.26
C GLU A 60 20.74 -8.48 -0.05
N ALA A 61 20.18 -9.46 -0.77
CA ALA A 61 20.63 -10.84 -0.70
C ALA A 61 22.10 -11.00 -1.16
N THR A 62 22.50 -10.30 -2.23
CA THR A 62 23.89 -10.24 -2.71
C THR A 62 24.83 -9.69 -1.65
N LEU A 63 24.45 -8.61 -0.95
CA LEU A 63 25.26 -8.03 0.13
C LEU A 63 25.42 -8.99 1.32
N LEU A 64 24.34 -9.66 1.73
CA LEU A 64 24.37 -10.62 2.84
C LEU A 64 25.20 -11.87 2.53
N GLY A 65 25.43 -12.17 1.24
CA GLY A 65 26.24 -13.31 0.79
C GLY A 65 27.72 -12.98 0.55
N ILE A 66 28.19 -11.78 0.93
CA ILE A 66 29.59 -11.39 0.78
C ILE A 66 30.49 -12.21 1.72
N THR A 67 31.60 -12.69 1.17
CA THR A 67 32.68 -13.40 1.86
C THR A 67 34.02 -12.83 1.40
N GLU A 68 35.11 -13.13 2.11
CA GLU A 68 36.44 -12.64 1.74
C GLU A 68 36.87 -13.05 0.32
N THR A 69 36.47 -14.23 -0.14
CA THR A 69 36.85 -14.76 -1.45
C THR A 69 36.05 -14.18 -2.62
N ASN A 70 34.89 -13.55 -2.37
CA ASN A 70 34.00 -13.03 -3.41
C ASN A 70 33.61 -11.56 -3.24
N LYS A 71 34.23 -10.85 -2.29
CA LYS A 71 33.83 -9.50 -1.89
C LYS A 71 33.76 -8.49 -3.03
N LEU A 72 34.75 -8.48 -3.94
CA LEU A 72 34.80 -7.51 -5.03
C LEU A 72 33.66 -7.75 -6.04
N SER A 73 33.47 -8.99 -6.48
CA SER A 73 32.44 -9.33 -7.48
C SER A 73 31.03 -9.18 -6.92
N GLN A 74 30.78 -9.60 -5.68
CA GLN A 74 29.49 -9.44 -5.01
C GLN A 74 29.18 -7.96 -4.73
N ALA A 75 30.16 -7.17 -4.29
CA ALA A 75 29.97 -5.73 -4.06
C ALA A 75 29.64 -5.00 -5.38
N GLN A 76 30.36 -5.31 -6.46
CA GLN A 76 30.06 -4.76 -7.79
C GLN A 76 28.65 -5.14 -8.24
N ARG A 77 28.27 -6.41 -8.08
CA ARG A 77 26.92 -6.88 -8.44
C ARG A 77 25.83 -6.19 -7.62
N ALA A 78 26.04 -6.03 -6.31
CA ALA A 78 25.10 -5.34 -5.44
C ALA A 78 24.92 -3.87 -5.88
N LEU A 79 26.03 -3.19 -6.21
CA LEU A 79 26.00 -1.81 -6.70
C LEU A 79 25.20 -1.69 -8.01
N GLU A 80 25.43 -2.58 -8.98
CA GLU A 80 24.66 -2.61 -10.24
C GLU A 80 23.15 -2.77 -10.01
N LEU A 81 22.78 -3.70 -9.12
CA LEU A 81 21.38 -3.95 -8.75
C LEU A 81 20.78 -2.72 -8.07
N MET A 82 21.51 -2.09 -7.14
CA MET A 82 21.07 -0.84 -6.50
C MET A 82 20.88 0.29 -7.51
N GLN A 83 21.82 0.50 -8.43
CA GLN A 83 21.71 1.51 -9.49
C GLN A 83 20.52 1.22 -10.42
N LYS A 84 20.26 -0.04 -10.76
CA LYS A 84 19.06 -0.44 -11.51
C LYS A 84 17.79 -0.14 -10.71
N SER A 85 17.75 -0.46 -9.42
CA SER A 85 16.62 -0.15 -8.53
C SER A 85 16.33 1.35 -8.50
N LEU A 86 17.36 2.19 -8.38
CA LEU A 86 17.20 3.65 -8.36
C LEU A 86 16.60 4.17 -9.68
N ARG A 87 17.03 3.64 -10.83
CA ARG A 87 16.45 4.00 -12.15
C ARG A 87 14.98 3.61 -12.25
N LEU A 88 14.62 2.40 -11.82
CA LEU A 88 13.23 1.93 -11.79
C LEU A 88 12.37 2.81 -10.86
N GLY A 89 12.89 3.17 -9.69
CA GLY A 89 12.24 4.05 -8.72
C GLY A 89 11.94 5.43 -9.31
N LYS A 90 12.92 6.06 -9.98
CA LYS A 90 12.73 7.37 -10.65
C LYS A 90 11.64 7.32 -11.72
N GLU A 91 11.62 6.30 -12.57
CA GLU A 91 10.59 6.17 -13.60
C GLU A 91 9.19 5.91 -12.99
N ARG A 92 9.13 5.03 -11.99
CA ARG A 92 7.90 4.77 -11.22
C ARG A 92 7.34 6.06 -10.61
N GLU A 93 8.18 6.83 -9.93
CA GLU A 93 7.79 8.09 -9.27
C GLU A 93 7.25 9.11 -10.26
N LYS A 94 7.88 9.25 -11.43
CA LYS A 94 7.38 10.12 -12.50
C LYS A 94 5.96 9.74 -12.91
N LEU A 95 5.67 8.44 -13.05
CA LEU A 95 4.34 7.96 -13.43
C LEU A 95 3.30 8.15 -12.32
N PHE A 96 3.63 7.87 -11.05
CA PHE A 96 2.68 8.12 -9.95
C PHE A 96 2.45 9.61 -9.70
N ALA A 97 3.47 10.45 -9.90
CA ALA A 97 3.32 11.91 -9.84
C ALA A 97 2.40 12.41 -10.96
N LYS A 98 2.54 11.88 -12.18
CA LYS A 98 1.62 12.16 -13.29
C LYS A 98 0.19 11.73 -12.95
N TYR A 99 0.02 10.49 -12.47
CA TYR A 99 -1.28 9.96 -12.02
C TYR A 99 -1.93 10.87 -10.98
N LYS A 100 -1.19 11.26 -9.94
CA LYS A 100 -1.69 12.16 -8.88
C LYS A 100 -2.20 13.48 -9.45
N ARG A 101 -1.42 14.14 -10.32
CA ARG A 101 -1.82 15.42 -10.93
C ARG A 101 -3.05 15.27 -11.80
N GLU A 102 -3.10 14.26 -12.66
CA GLU A 102 -4.22 14.05 -13.59
C GLU A 102 -5.51 13.66 -12.85
N LEU A 103 -5.42 12.82 -11.82
CA LEU A 103 -6.54 12.44 -10.97
C LEU A 103 -7.16 13.65 -10.26
N LEU A 104 -6.31 14.49 -9.63
CA LEU A 104 -6.77 15.69 -8.93
C LEU A 104 -7.30 16.77 -9.88
N LYS A 105 -6.83 16.81 -11.13
CA LYS A 105 -7.37 17.74 -12.14
C LYS A 105 -8.78 17.35 -12.58
N LYS A 106 -9.04 16.05 -12.76
CA LYS A 106 -10.35 15.56 -13.20
C LYS A 106 -11.42 15.65 -12.11
N ARG A 107 -11.08 15.33 -10.86
CA ARG A 107 -11.98 15.35 -9.67
C ARG A 107 -13.26 14.51 -9.79
N THR A 108 -13.35 13.60 -10.76
CA THR A 108 -14.51 12.72 -10.97
C THR A 108 -14.33 11.33 -10.37
N ASP A 109 -13.24 11.07 -9.65
CA ASP A 109 -12.95 9.77 -9.08
C ASP A 109 -13.76 9.53 -7.80
N ASP A 110 -14.53 8.44 -7.75
CA ASP A 110 -15.41 8.11 -6.62
C ASP A 110 -14.64 8.02 -5.29
N ARG A 111 -13.34 7.72 -5.32
CA ARG A 111 -12.51 7.63 -4.10
C ARG A 111 -12.20 9.01 -3.49
N LEU A 112 -12.40 10.10 -4.23
CA LEU A 112 -12.24 11.46 -3.73
C LEU A 112 -13.51 11.98 -3.04
N ASP A 113 -14.67 11.35 -3.32
CA ASP A 113 -15.91 11.66 -2.63
C ASP A 113 -15.89 11.05 -1.21
N PRO A 114 -16.08 11.85 -0.14
CA PRO A 114 -16.02 11.34 1.23
C PRO A 114 -17.01 10.21 1.53
N SER A 115 -18.25 10.33 1.06
CA SER A 115 -19.33 9.37 1.33
C SER A 115 -19.04 8.03 0.66
N LEU A 116 -18.71 8.06 -0.64
CA LEU A 116 -18.35 6.86 -1.39
C LEU A 116 -17.05 6.23 -0.84
N ALA A 117 -16.04 7.04 -0.51
CA ALA A 117 -14.79 6.54 0.06
C ALA A 117 -15.01 5.81 1.40
N ILE A 118 -15.91 6.30 2.25
CA ILE A 118 -16.31 5.67 3.51
C ILE A 118 -17.07 4.37 3.23
N GLU A 119 -18.11 4.41 2.40
CA GLU A 119 -18.97 3.26 2.09
C GLU A 119 -18.16 2.08 1.55
N TYR A 120 -17.39 2.30 0.48
CA TYR A 120 -16.60 1.25 -0.13
C TYR A 120 -15.41 0.83 0.72
N GLY A 121 -14.81 1.75 1.48
CA GLY A 121 -13.74 1.40 2.41
C GLY A 121 -14.22 0.50 3.56
N LEU A 122 -15.41 0.78 4.11
CA LEU A 122 -16.07 -0.08 5.10
C LEU A 122 -16.44 -1.43 4.50
N THR A 123 -16.97 -1.45 3.28
CA THR A 123 -17.29 -2.68 2.54
C THR A 123 -16.03 -3.55 2.36
N TYR A 124 -14.91 -2.94 1.97
CA TYR A 124 -13.65 -3.65 1.80
C TYR A 124 -13.13 -4.20 3.13
N LEU A 125 -13.17 -3.39 4.21
CA LEU A 125 -12.80 -3.83 5.55
C LEU A 125 -13.67 -5.00 6.02
N ALA A 126 -14.99 -4.93 5.84
CA ALA A 126 -15.92 -6.00 6.19
C ALA A 126 -15.61 -7.29 5.41
N ARG A 127 -15.23 -7.18 4.13
CA ARG A 127 -14.77 -8.33 3.33
C ARG A 127 -13.53 -8.98 3.95
N GLN A 128 -12.55 -8.17 4.41
CA GLN A 128 -11.36 -8.71 5.08
C GLN A 128 -11.70 -9.34 6.43
N MET A 129 -12.56 -8.71 7.23
CA MET A 129 -13.02 -9.28 8.52
C MET A 129 -13.66 -10.66 8.33
N ARG A 130 -14.56 -10.81 7.35
CA ARG A 130 -15.18 -12.11 7.03
C ARG A 130 -14.13 -13.13 6.55
N ALA A 131 -13.26 -12.74 5.63
CA ALA A 131 -12.22 -13.62 5.11
C ALA A 131 -11.24 -14.11 6.18
N GLN A 132 -11.02 -13.31 7.23
CA GLN A 132 -10.13 -13.64 8.35
C GLN A 132 -10.90 -14.12 9.60
N ARG A 133 -12.15 -14.57 9.44
CA ARG A 133 -12.98 -15.15 10.51
C ARG A 133 -13.10 -14.25 11.75
N GLY A 134 -13.17 -12.94 11.53
CA GLY A 134 -13.29 -11.95 12.59
C GLY A 134 -11.99 -11.53 13.27
N ASP A 135 -10.83 -12.10 12.89
CA ASP A 135 -9.55 -11.65 13.42
C ASP A 135 -9.21 -10.25 12.87
N MET A 136 -9.37 -9.25 13.73
CA MET A 136 -9.12 -7.85 13.39
C MET A 136 -7.66 -7.59 13.00
N SER A 137 -6.70 -8.30 13.58
CA SER A 137 -5.28 -8.09 13.27
C SER A 137 -4.95 -8.58 11.86
N LEU A 138 -5.44 -9.78 11.50
CA LEU A 138 -5.28 -10.34 10.16
C LEU A 138 -6.09 -9.56 9.11
N ALA A 139 -7.28 -9.06 9.48
CA ALA A 139 -8.08 -8.23 8.60
C ALA A 139 -7.38 -6.90 8.28
N LEU A 140 -6.81 -6.22 9.28
CA LEU A 140 -6.02 -5.00 9.07
C LEU A 140 -4.76 -5.26 8.25
N ALA A 141 -4.07 -6.38 8.48
CA ALA A 141 -2.94 -6.79 7.66
C ALA A 141 -3.37 -7.06 6.20
N SER A 142 -4.51 -7.72 5.99
CA SER A 142 -5.07 -7.98 4.66
C SER A 142 -5.52 -6.70 3.96
N TYR A 143 -6.05 -5.74 4.72
CA TYR A 143 -6.43 -4.43 4.21
C TYR A 143 -5.22 -3.67 3.66
N ASN A 144 -4.13 -3.61 4.46
CA ASN A 144 -2.92 -2.85 4.13
C ASN A 144 -1.99 -3.55 3.12
N ALA A 145 -1.66 -4.83 3.34
CA ALA A 145 -0.72 -5.58 2.50
C ALA A 145 -1.39 -6.39 1.38
N GLY A 146 -2.71 -6.51 1.42
CA GLY A 146 -3.49 -7.37 0.55
C GLY A 146 -3.64 -8.80 1.11
N PRO A 147 -4.79 -9.46 0.88
CA PRO A 147 -5.05 -10.80 1.42
C PRO A 147 -4.13 -11.88 0.85
N GLY A 148 -3.55 -11.66 -0.34
CA GLY A 148 -2.57 -12.57 -0.93
C GLY A 148 -1.26 -12.63 -0.11
N ALA A 149 -0.83 -11.51 0.47
CA ALA A 149 0.35 -11.48 1.33
C ALA A 149 0.10 -12.25 2.63
N VAL A 150 -1.05 -12.01 3.27
CA VAL A 150 -1.44 -12.72 4.50
C VAL A 150 -1.50 -14.23 4.27
N ARG A 151 -2.06 -14.69 3.14
CA ARG A 151 -2.05 -16.11 2.76
C ARG A 151 -0.63 -16.64 2.56
N LYS A 152 0.23 -15.90 1.84
CA LYS A 152 1.62 -16.30 1.57
C LYS A 152 2.41 -16.54 2.87
N TYR A 153 2.23 -15.66 3.85
CA TYR A 153 2.93 -15.75 5.14
C TYR A 153 2.19 -16.56 6.20
N LYS A 154 0.99 -17.08 5.89
CA LYS A 154 0.12 -17.78 6.86
C LYS A 154 -0.10 -16.96 8.14
N GLY A 155 -0.18 -15.64 8.01
CA GLY A 155 -0.20 -14.72 9.14
C GLY A 155 0.09 -13.28 8.71
N ILE A 156 0.39 -12.41 9.68
CA ILE A 156 0.77 -11.03 9.39
C ILE A 156 2.13 -11.04 8.66
N PRO A 157 2.24 -10.50 7.44
CA PRO A 157 3.51 -10.45 6.74
C PRO A 157 4.51 -9.60 7.54
N PRO A 158 5.81 -9.94 7.55
CA PRO A 158 6.86 -9.20 8.25
C PRO A 158 7.25 -7.92 7.49
N TYR A 159 6.26 -7.17 7.03
CA TYR A 159 6.44 -5.85 6.43
C TYR A 159 6.29 -4.82 7.53
N GLU A 160 7.34 -4.02 7.74
CA GLU A 160 7.39 -3.00 8.79
C GLU A 160 6.15 -2.10 8.75
N GLU A 161 5.80 -1.55 7.57
CA GLU A 161 4.61 -0.70 7.42
C GLU A 161 3.31 -1.45 7.78
N THR A 162 3.18 -2.74 7.48
CA THR A 162 1.96 -3.50 7.79
C THR A 162 1.81 -3.74 9.28
N VAL A 163 2.91 -4.09 9.96
CA VAL A 163 2.92 -4.24 11.42
C VAL A 163 2.63 -2.90 12.10
N TYR A 164 3.30 -1.84 11.66
CA TYR A 164 3.09 -0.49 12.15
C TYR A 164 1.64 -0.02 11.95
N PHE A 165 1.10 -0.21 10.74
CA PHE A 165 -0.27 0.14 10.38
C PHE A 165 -1.28 -0.55 11.31
N ARG A 166 -1.15 -1.87 11.47
CA ARG A 166 -2.01 -2.67 12.37
C ARG A 166 -1.94 -2.13 13.80
N ASN A 167 -0.75 -1.91 14.33
CA ASN A 167 -0.58 -1.41 15.70
C ASN A 167 -1.22 -0.03 15.90
N LYS A 168 -1.00 0.90 14.96
CA LYS A 168 -1.58 2.25 15.02
C LYS A 168 -3.09 2.26 14.88
N VAL A 169 -3.67 1.43 14.00
CA VAL A 169 -5.12 1.36 13.86
C VAL A 169 -5.77 0.80 15.12
N LEU A 170 -5.19 -0.24 15.73
CA LEU A 170 -5.70 -0.77 17.00
C LEU A 170 -5.58 0.21 18.15
N GLN A 171 -4.50 0.99 18.20
CA GLN A 171 -4.36 2.10 19.15
C GLN A 171 -5.51 3.11 18.98
N TYR A 172 -5.72 3.61 17.75
CA TYR A 172 -6.80 4.55 17.47
C TYR A 172 -8.18 3.98 17.77
N TYR A 173 -8.42 2.71 17.45
CA TYR A 173 -9.68 2.05 17.76
C TYR A 173 -9.97 2.06 19.27
N ARG A 174 -8.97 1.72 20.11
CA ARG A 174 -9.12 1.77 21.57
C ARG A 174 -9.38 3.19 22.06
N ASP A 175 -8.67 4.17 21.53
CA ASP A 175 -8.83 5.58 21.90
C ASP A 175 -10.24 6.09 21.54
N TYR A 176 -10.72 5.79 20.33
CA TYR A 176 -12.05 6.18 19.90
C TYR A 176 -13.16 5.47 20.67
N ARG A 177 -12.97 4.19 20.98
CA ARG A 177 -13.93 3.44 21.78
C ARG A 177 -14.08 4.00 23.19
N ARG A 178 -12.97 4.35 23.86
CA ARG A 178 -12.99 4.99 25.20
C ARG A 178 -13.78 6.30 25.18
N LYS A 179 -13.47 7.17 24.21
CA LYS A 179 -14.17 8.45 24.04
C LYS A 179 -15.67 8.27 23.78
N ALA A 180 -16.04 7.30 22.95
CA ALA A 180 -17.44 7.01 22.66
C ALA A 180 -18.20 6.45 23.87
N GLN A 181 -17.50 5.78 24.79
CA GLN A 181 -18.07 5.22 26.02
C GLN A 181 -18.04 6.20 27.20
N GLY A 182 -17.64 7.46 26.99
CA GLY A 182 -17.58 8.48 28.04
C GLY A 182 -16.54 8.20 29.13
N SER A 183 -15.60 7.28 28.90
CA SER A 183 -14.50 7.00 29.84
C SER A 183 -13.32 7.92 29.55
N PRO A 184 -12.74 8.60 30.57
CA PRO A 184 -11.61 9.53 30.39
C PRO A 184 -10.37 8.89 29.75
#